data_AF-A0A2S8D640-F1
#
_entry.id   AF-A0A2S8D640-F1
#
_cell.length_a   1.000
_cell.length_b   1.000
_cell.length_c   1.000
_cell.angle_alpha   90.00
_cell.angle_beta   90.00
_cell.angle_gamma   90.00
#
_symmetry.space_group_name_H-M   'P 1'
#
loop_
_entity.id
_entity.type
_entity.pdbx_description
1 polymer ?
#
loop_
_entity_poly.entity_id
_entity_poly.type
_entity_poly.pdbx_seq_one_letter_code
_entity_poly.pdbx_strand_id
1 'polypeptide(L)'
;NVSNVAFISGMIASVPGVAALLSAPRLGKLGDRIGPEKILITALIFSVLLLIPMSYVQTPLQLGILRFLLGAADGALLPAVQTLLVYNSSNQIAGRIFGYNQSFRDIGNVTGPLMGAAISANYGFRAVFLVTAGVVLFNAVYSWNSLRRRRIPQVSN
;
A
#
# COMPACT_ATOMS: atom_id res chain seq x y z
N ASN A 1 19.69 27.83 -2.11
CA ASN A 1 19.17 27.29 -3.39
C ASN A 1 17.87 26.51 -3.15
N VAL A 2 16.84 27.19 -2.60
CA VAL A 2 15.60 26.54 -2.10
C VAL A 2 14.66 26.14 -3.24
N SER A 3 14.70 26.87 -4.37
CA SER A 3 13.87 26.61 -5.55
C SER A 3 14.14 25.24 -6.19
N ASN A 4 15.41 24.80 -6.23
CA ASN A 4 15.76 23.49 -6.78
C ASN A 4 15.28 22.34 -5.87
N VAL A 5 15.39 22.51 -4.55
CA VAL A 5 14.94 21.50 -3.56
C VAL A 5 13.41 21.35 -3.57
N ALA A 6 12.68 22.46 -3.64
CA ALA A 6 11.22 22.43 -3.75
C ALA A 6 10.75 21.76 -5.05
N PHE A 7 11.39 22.08 -6.17
CA PHE A 7 11.09 21.46 -7.46
C PHE A 7 11.37 19.95 -7.47
N ILE A 8 12.54 19.53 -6.99
CA ILE A 8 12.90 18.11 -6.86
C ILE A 8 11.93 17.37 -5.93
N SER A 9 11.57 17.97 -4.81
CA SER A 9 10.61 17.39 -3.86
C SER A 9 9.22 17.22 -4.50
N GLY A 10 8.77 18.22 -5.28
CA GLY A 10 7.51 18.15 -6.02
C GLY A 10 7.50 17.05 -7.07
N MET A 11 8.60 16.89 -7.82
CA MET A 11 8.76 15.78 -8.76
C MET A 11 8.70 14.43 -8.05
N ILE A 12 9.44 14.24 -6.96
CA ILE A 12 9.46 12.96 -6.22
C ILE A 12 8.10 12.66 -5.58
N ALA A 13 7.34 13.68 -5.17
CA ALA A 13 6.02 13.52 -4.60
C ALA A 13 4.98 13.08 -5.65
N SER A 14 5.10 13.49 -6.92
CA SER A 14 4.15 13.11 -7.98
C SER A 14 4.44 11.73 -8.59
N VAL A 15 5.69 11.29 -8.55
CA VAL A 15 6.14 10.01 -9.13
C VAL A 15 5.29 8.79 -8.72
N PRO A 16 4.95 8.56 -7.43
CA PRO A 16 4.08 7.45 -7.04
C PRO A 16 2.71 7.47 -7.72
N GLY A 17 2.11 8.66 -7.87
CA GLY A 17 0.81 8.82 -8.52
C GLY A 17 0.87 8.47 -10.00
N VAL A 18 1.91 8.94 -10.70
CA VAL A 18 2.15 8.58 -12.12
C VAL A 18 2.38 7.08 -12.26
N ALA A 19 3.18 6.48 -11.37
CA ALA A 19 3.45 5.05 -11.39
C ALA A 19 2.18 4.22 -11.20
N ALA A 20 1.35 4.58 -10.22
CA ALA A 20 0.08 3.93 -9.94
C ALA A 20 -0.88 4.02 -11.14
N LEU A 21 -0.98 5.20 -11.79
CA LEU A 21 -1.82 5.39 -12.97
C LEU A 21 -1.38 4.51 -14.15
N LEU A 22 -0.07 4.39 -14.37
CA LEU A 22 0.49 3.56 -15.46
C LEU A 22 0.38 2.05 -15.18
N SER A 23 0.47 1.65 -13.91
CA SER A 23 0.47 0.25 -13.49
C SER A 23 -0.94 -0.30 -13.26
N ALA A 24 -1.90 0.52 -12.83
CA ALA A 24 -3.24 0.07 -12.41
C ALA A 24 -3.96 -0.79 -13.46
N PRO A 25 -4.02 -0.43 -14.77
CA PRO A 25 -4.71 -1.26 -15.75
C PRO A 25 -4.03 -2.61 -16.00
N ARG A 26 -2.69 -2.65 -15.94
CA ARG A 26 -1.91 -3.86 -16.23
C ARG A 26 -1.91 -4.82 -15.05
N LEU A 27 -1.65 -4.30 -13.85
CA LEU A 27 -1.59 -5.09 -12.63
C LEU A 27 -3.00 -5.44 -12.10
N GLY A 28 -4.01 -4.61 -12.33
CA GLY A 28 -5.41 -4.95 -12.06
C GLY A 28 -5.85 -6.17 -12.87
N LYS A 29 -5.68 -6.12 -14.20
CA LYS A 29 -5.93 -7.28 -15.08
C LYS A 29 -5.14 -8.51 -14.69
N LEU A 30 -3.90 -8.33 -14.23
CA LEU A 30 -3.04 -9.45 -13.83
C LEU A 30 -3.68 -10.23 -12.68
N GLY A 31 -4.31 -9.59 -11.70
CA GLY A 31 -4.92 -10.36 -10.62
C GLY A 31 -6.42 -10.40 -10.52
N ASP A 32 -7.12 -9.88 -11.51
CA ASP A 32 -8.35 -10.54 -11.96
C ASP A 32 -8.05 -11.98 -12.42
N ARG A 33 -6.86 -12.27 -12.99
CA ARG A 33 -6.46 -13.64 -13.40
C ARG A 33 -5.90 -14.50 -12.28
N ILE A 34 -4.99 -13.95 -11.45
CA ILE A 34 -4.32 -14.72 -10.38
C ILE A 34 -5.10 -14.76 -9.06
N GLY A 35 -6.12 -13.92 -8.92
CA GLY A 35 -6.95 -13.75 -7.74
C GLY A 35 -6.52 -12.53 -6.90
N PRO A 36 -7.49 -11.76 -6.37
CA PRO A 36 -7.21 -10.50 -5.65
C PRO A 36 -6.45 -10.73 -4.33
N GLU A 37 -6.65 -11.88 -3.69
CA GLU A 37 -5.90 -12.28 -2.49
C GLU A 37 -4.39 -12.36 -2.75
N LYS A 38 -4.00 -12.97 -3.87
CA LYS A 38 -2.59 -13.12 -4.23
C LYS A 38 -1.96 -11.78 -4.59
N ILE A 39 -2.68 -10.91 -5.32
CA ILE A 39 -2.20 -9.54 -5.56
C ILE A 39 -1.93 -8.84 -4.24
N LEU A 40 -2.91 -8.82 -3.35
CA LEU A 40 -2.82 -8.09 -2.09
C LEU A 40 -1.54 -8.49 -1.33
N ILE A 41 -1.31 -9.79 -1.16
CA ILE A 41 -0.14 -10.28 -0.43
C ILE A 41 1.16 -9.98 -1.18
N THR A 42 1.23 -10.25 -2.48
CA THR A 42 2.45 -9.99 -3.27
C THR A 42 2.82 -8.51 -3.28
N ALA A 43 1.84 -7.62 -3.42
CA ALA A 43 2.03 -6.18 -3.35
C ALA A 43 2.48 -5.74 -1.95
N LEU A 44 1.87 -6.25 -0.87
CA LEU A 44 2.31 -5.93 0.50
C LEU A 44 3.76 -6.38 0.76
N ILE A 45 4.13 -7.61 0.36
CA ILE A 45 5.50 -8.12 0.51
C ILE A 45 6.48 -7.28 -0.32
N PHE A 46 6.12 -6.96 -1.57
CA PHE A 46 6.94 -6.14 -2.45
C PHE A 46 7.13 -4.73 -1.88
N SER A 47 6.08 -4.13 -1.31
CA SER A 47 6.17 -2.83 -0.63
C SER A 47 7.14 -2.88 0.56
N VAL A 48 7.13 -3.94 1.38
CA VAL A 48 8.12 -4.11 2.47
C VAL A 48 9.54 -4.17 1.91
N LEU A 49 9.76 -4.96 0.85
CA LEU A 49 11.07 -5.09 0.20
C LEU A 49 11.58 -3.78 -0.41
N LEU A 50 10.70 -2.86 -0.80
CA LEU A 50 11.06 -1.54 -1.30
C LEU A 50 11.26 -0.50 -0.18
N LEU A 51 10.51 -0.59 0.91
CA LEU A 51 10.62 0.34 2.04
C LEU A 51 11.95 0.20 2.80
N ILE A 52 12.50 -1.01 2.89
CA ILE A 52 13.80 -1.25 3.53
C ILE A 52 14.93 -0.47 2.83
N PRO A 53 15.19 -0.63 1.51
CA PRO A 53 16.24 0.12 0.82
C PRO A 53 15.95 1.63 0.77
N MET A 54 14.68 2.07 0.79
CA MET A 54 14.35 3.50 0.92
C MET A 54 14.97 4.14 2.17
N SER A 55 15.12 3.40 3.26
CA SER A 55 15.75 3.91 4.48
C SER A 55 17.25 4.20 4.33
N TYR A 56 17.92 3.62 3.33
CA TYR A 56 19.36 3.79 3.10
C TYR A 56 19.68 4.75 1.95
N VAL A 57 18.66 5.30 1.29
CA VAL A 57 18.83 6.19 0.14
C VAL A 57 19.62 7.45 0.51
N GLN A 58 20.54 7.84 -0.37
CA GLN A 58 21.35 9.06 -0.24
C GLN A 58 21.06 10.08 -1.35
N THR A 59 20.44 9.67 -2.45
CA THR A 59 20.18 10.54 -3.61
C THR A 59 18.68 10.67 -3.92
N PRO A 60 18.20 11.86 -4.34
CA PRO A 60 16.81 12.06 -4.71
C PRO A 60 16.34 11.15 -5.86
N LEU A 61 17.23 10.85 -6.82
CA LEU A 61 16.93 9.97 -7.95
C LEU A 61 16.66 8.53 -7.49
N GLN A 62 17.48 8.00 -6.59
CA GLN A 62 17.29 6.66 -6.02
C GLN A 62 15.97 6.58 -5.24
N LEU A 63 15.61 7.64 -4.49
CA LEU A 63 14.32 7.72 -3.82
C LEU A 63 13.17 7.73 -4.83
N GLY A 64 13.30 8.50 -5.91
CA GLY A 64 12.32 8.58 -6.99
C GLY A 64 12.06 7.22 -7.65
N ILE A 65 13.10 6.46 -7.97
CA ILE A 65 12.97 5.13 -8.57
C ILE A 65 12.25 4.17 -7.61
N LEU A 66 12.65 4.13 -6.33
CA LEU A 66 11.98 3.28 -5.35
C LEU A 66 10.51 3.70 -5.14
N ARG A 67 10.24 5.01 -5.12
CA ARG A 67 8.89 5.59 -5.00
C ARG A 67 8.02 5.24 -6.21
N PHE A 68 8.61 5.20 -7.41
CA PHE A 68 7.94 4.75 -8.62
C PHE A 68 7.54 3.27 -8.50
N LEU A 69 8.48 2.40 -8.10
CA LEU A 69 8.19 0.97 -7.93
C LEU A 69 7.12 0.73 -6.86
N LEU A 70 7.18 1.49 -5.75
CA LEU A 70 6.20 1.40 -4.68
C LEU A 70 4.82 1.85 -5.15
N GLY A 71 4.73 3.00 -5.84
CA GLY A 71 3.49 3.49 -6.43
C GLY A 71 2.90 2.53 -7.46
N ALA A 72 3.76 1.86 -8.24
CA ALA A 72 3.31 0.83 -9.16
C ALA A 72 2.64 -0.34 -8.43
N ALA A 73 3.17 -0.78 -7.29
CA ALA A 73 2.57 -1.82 -6.46
C ALA A 73 1.23 -1.37 -5.84
N ASP A 74 1.18 -0.15 -5.33
CA ASP A 74 -0.03 0.44 -4.74
C ASP A 74 -1.17 0.57 -5.75
N GLY A 75 -0.85 0.78 -7.03
CA GLY A 75 -1.83 0.87 -8.12
C GLY A 75 -2.73 -0.36 -8.28
N ALA A 76 -2.29 -1.54 -7.83
CA ALA A 76 -3.09 -2.77 -7.86
C ALA A 76 -3.68 -3.14 -6.49
N LEU A 77 -3.15 -2.57 -5.41
CA LEU A 77 -3.56 -2.87 -4.05
C LEU A 77 -5.02 -2.43 -3.80
N LEU A 78 -5.37 -1.23 -4.25
CA LEU A 78 -6.68 -0.64 -4.02
C LEU A 78 -7.81 -1.40 -4.75
N PRO A 79 -7.69 -1.70 -6.06
CA PRO A 79 -8.64 -2.57 -6.75
C PRO A 79 -8.75 -3.96 -6.10
N ALA A 80 -7.63 -4.58 -5.70
CA ALA A 80 -7.64 -5.88 -5.05
C ALA A 80 -8.45 -5.87 -3.74
N VAL A 81 -8.27 -4.85 -2.90
CA VAL A 81 -9.06 -4.66 -1.66
C VAL A 81 -10.54 -4.48 -2.00
N GLN A 82 -10.88 -3.62 -2.97
CA GLN A 82 -12.27 -3.40 -3.37
C GLN A 82 -12.94 -4.70 -3.85
N THR A 83 -12.26 -5.48 -4.69
CA THR A 83 -12.75 -6.78 -5.16
C THR A 83 -12.95 -7.76 -4.01
N LEU A 84 -12.02 -7.83 -3.05
CA LEU A 84 -12.16 -8.68 -1.86
C LEU A 84 -13.35 -8.27 -0.99
N LEU A 85 -13.60 -6.96 -0.83
CA LEU A 85 -14.77 -6.49 -0.10
C LEU A 85 -16.05 -6.90 -0.81
N VAL A 86 -16.15 -6.76 -2.14
CA VAL A 86 -17.33 -7.21 -2.90
C VAL A 86 -17.55 -8.71 -2.73
N TYR A 87 -16.51 -9.54 -2.89
CA TYR A 87 -16.63 -11.00 -2.78
C TYR A 87 -16.97 -11.49 -1.37
N ASN A 88 -16.60 -10.76 -0.33
CA ASN A 88 -16.85 -11.15 1.06
C ASN A 88 -18.05 -10.44 1.69
N SER A 89 -18.74 -9.57 0.95
CA SER A 89 -19.91 -8.83 1.45
C SER A 89 -21.19 -9.32 0.78
N SER A 90 -22.28 -9.43 1.54
CA SER A 90 -23.61 -9.58 0.93
C SER A 90 -24.12 -8.22 0.45
N ASN A 91 -24.93 -8.21 -0.61
CA ASN A 91 -25.48 -6.97 -1.20
C ASN A 91 -26.22 -6.08 -0.20
N GLN A 92 -26.78 -6.66 0.87
CA GLN A 92 -27.51 -5.91 1.90
C GLN A 92 -26.60 -5.09 2.82
N ILE A 93 -25.35 -5.51 3.03
CA ILE A 93 -24.40 -4.85 3.95
C ILE A 93 -23.19 -4.23 3.23
N ALA A 94 -23.09 -4.39 1.91
CA ALA A 94 -21.98 -3.86 1.11
C ALA A 94 -21.74 -2.38 1.39
N GLY A 95 -22.79 -1.55 1.38
CA GLY A 95 -22.67 -0.11 1.68
C GLY A 95 -22.05 0.19 3.06
N ARG A 96 -22.39 -0.59 4.09
CA ARG A 96 -21.78 -0.45 5.43
C ARG A 96 -20.31 -0.85 5.43
N ILE A 97 -19.97 -1.94 4.75
CA ILE A 97 -18.60 -2.44 4.66
C ILE A 97 -17.69 -1.45 3.90
N PHE A 98 -18.17 -0.90 2.78
CA PHE A 98 -17.45 0.15 2.06
C PHE A 98 -17.33 1.43 2.89
N GLY A 99 -18.37 1.79 3.66
CA GLY A 99 -18.33 2.89 4.62
C GLY A 99 -17.22 2.71 5.66
N TYR A 100 -17.13 1.54 6.31
CA TYR A 100 -16.06 1.24 7.25
C TYR A 100 -14.68 1.28 6.60
N ASN A 101 -14.53 0.67 5.41
CA ASN A 101 -13.26 0.70 4.68
C ASN A 101 -12.80 2.13 4.39
N GLN A 102 -13.73 3.01 3.98
CA GLN A 102 -13.44 4.42 3.77
C GLN A 102 -13.03 5.11 5.08
N SER A 103 -13.75 4.89 6.18
CA SER A 103 -13.39 5.44 7.49
C SER A 103 -11.99 5.01 7.95
N PHE A 104 -11.64 3.73 7.82
CA PHE A 104 -10.30 3.25 8.16
C PHE A 104 -9.22 3.85 7.26
N ARG A 105 -9.51 4.04 5.96
CA ARG A 105 -8.61 4.72 5.03
C ARG A 105 -8.37 6.17 5.43
N ASP A 106 -9.42 6.88 5.82
CA ASP A 106 -9.32 8.28 6.23
C ASP A 106 -8.58 8.43 7.57
N ILE A 107 -8.82 7.52 8.52
CA ILE A 107 -8.01 7.42 9.75
C ILE A 107 -6.54 7.22 9.39
N GLY A 108 -6.23 6.30 8.47
CA GLY A 108 -4.87 6.07 7.98
C GLY A 108 -4.23 7.30 7.33
N ASN A 109 -5.00 8.03 6.50
CA ASN A 109 -4.53 9.25 5.83
C ASN A 109 -4.20 10.39 6.80
N VAL A 110 -4.82 10.43 7.98
CA VAL A 110 -4.53 11.41 9.03
C VAL A 110 -3.42 10.91 9.96
N THR A 111 -3.56 9.70 10.48
CA THR A 111 -2.63 9.13 11.47
C THR A 111 -1.26 8.82 10.88
N GLY A 112 -1.19 8.40 9.61
CA GLY A 112 0.06 8.08 8.92
C GLY A 112 1.04 9.26 8.87
N PRO A 113 0.65 10.44 8.32
CA PRO A 113 1.49 11.63 8.32
C PRO A 113 1.85 12.13 9.73
N LEU A 114 0.92 12.06 10.69
CA LEU A 114 1.19 12.46 12.08
C LEU A 114 2.26 11.58 12.72
N MET A 115 2.13 10.25 12.60
CA MET A 115 3.13 9.30 13.08
C MET A 115 4.46 9.48 12.32
N GLY A 116 4.41 9.63 11.00
CA GLY A 116 5.59 9.87 10.17
C GLY A 116 6.35 11.13 10.56
N ALA A 117 5.64 12.22 10.85
CA ALA A 117 6.21 13.48 11.32
C ALA A 117 6.81 13.35 12.73
N ALA A 118 6.12 12.70 13.66
CA ALA A 118 6.63 12.46 15.01
C ALA A 118 7.89 11.58 15.00
N ILE A 119 7.89 10.51 14.20
CA ILE A 119 9.04 9.60 14.06
C ILE A 119 10.20 10.32 13.35
N SER A 120 9.93 11.07 12.28
CA SER A 120 11.00 11.79 11.57
C SER A 120 11.65 12.87 12.44
N ALA A 121 10.88 13.53 13.30
CA ALA A 121 11.39 14.54 14.21
C ALA A 121 12.33 13.96 15.29
N ASN A 122 12.04 12.76 15.81
CA ASN A 122 12.82 12.16 16.90
C ASN A 122 13.93 11.21 16.43
N TYR A 123 13.68 10.45 15.35
CA TYR A 123 14.56 9.37 14.88
C TYR A 123 15.02 9.53 13.43
N GLY A 124 14.60 10.61 12.76
CA GLY A 124 14.94 10.91 11.36
C GLY A 124 14.09 10.15 10.34
N PHE A 125 14.21 10.56 9.07
CA PHE A 125 13.44 9.98 7.95
C PHE A 125 13.72 8.49 7.72
N ARG A 126 14.92 8.00 8.04
CA ARG A 126 15.27 6.58 7.90
C ARG A 126 14.36 5.69 8.76
N ALA A 127 14.09 6.12 9.99
CA ALA A 127 13.22 5.40 10.92
C ALA A 127 11.77 5.35 10.41
N VAL A 128 11.28 6.40 9.74
CA VAL A 128 9.93 6.41 9.16
C VAL A 128 9.74 5.27 8.17
N PHE A 129 10.69 5.07 7.25
CA PHE A 129 10.63 3.98 6.28
C PHE A 129 10.66 2.60 6.94
N LEU A 130 11.52 2.40 7.95
CA LEU A 130 11.61 1.13 8.67
C LEU A 130 10.37 0.82 9.51
N VAL A 131 9.83 1.81 10.22
CA VAL A 131 8.58 1.65 10.98
C VAL A 131 7.43 1.34 10.01
N THR A 132 7.36 2.05 8.88
CA THR A 132 6.33 1.80 7.85
C THR A 132 6.48 0.37 7.29
N ALA A 133 7.70 -0.08 7.02
CA ALA A 133 7.97 -1.45 6.59
C ALA A 133 7.48 -2.47 7.62
N GLY A 134 7.69 -2.21 8.91
CA GLY A 134 7.19 -3.06 10.00
C GLY A 134 5.66 -3.12 10.06
N VAL A 135 4.97 -1.97 9.93
CA VAL A 135 3.50 -1.90 9.89
C VAL A 135 2.94 -2.64 8.68
N VAL A 136 3.52 -2.44 7.50
CA VAL A 136 3.10 -3.12 6.26
C VAL A 136 3.38 -4.62 6.35
N LEU A 137 4.51 -5.03 6.93
CA LEU A 137 4.84 -6.44 7.14
C LEU A 137 3.84 -7.11 8.10
N PHE A 138 3.50 -6.43 9.20
CA PHE A 138 2.46 -6.91 10.10
C PHE A 138 1.12 -7.07 9.38
N ASN A 139 0.74 -6.09 8.55
CA ASN A 139 -0.46 -6.17 7.73
C ASN A 139 -0.41 -7.33 6.71
N ALA A 140 0.74 -7.58 6.09
CA ALA A 140 0.96 -8.69 5.16
C ALA A 140 0.75 -10.04 5.86
N VAL A 141 1.35 -10.23 7.04
CA VAL A 141 1.22 -11.45 7.85
C VAL A 141 -0.22 -11.65 8.32
N TYR A 142 -0.86 -10.59 8.81
CA TYR A 142 -2.26 -10.63 9.24
C TYR A 142 -3.19 -11.01 8.08
N SER A 143 -3.04 -10.33 6.94
CA SER A 143 -3.85 -10.59 5.74
C SER A 143 -3.62 -12.01 5.22
N TRP A 144 -2.38 -12.49 5.19
CA TRP A 144 -2.05 -13.86 4.79
C TRP A 144 -2.77 -14.89 5.66
N ASN A 145 -2.70 -14.72 6.98
CA ASN A 145 -3.33 -15.63 7.93
C ASN A 145 -4.87 -15.59 7.85
N SER A 146 -5.45 -14.41 7.67
CA SER A 146 -6.89 -14.22 7.55
C SER A 146 -7.46 -14.84 6.26
N LEU A 147 -6.81 -14.58 5.12
CA LEU A 147 -7.23 -15.11 3.82
C LEU A 147 -7.02 -16.62 3.72
N ARG A 148 -5.92 -17.16 4.29
CA ARG A 148 -5.67 -18.61 4.32
C ARG A 148 -6.74 -19.37 5.11
N ARG A 149 -7.32 -18.77 6.16
CA ARG A 149 -8.39 -19.38 6.97
C ARG A 149 -9.74 -19.48 6.24
N ARG A 150 -10.00 -18.64 5.23
CA ARG A 150 -11.24 -18.66 4.45
C ARG A 150 -11.27 -19.72 3.34
N ARG A 151 -10.12 -20.35 3.05
CA ARG A 151 -9.98 -21.41 2.03
C ARG A 151 -10.46 -22.79 2.49
N ILE A 152 -10.95 -22.95 3.72
CA ILE A 152 -11.57 -24.20 4.18
C ILE A 152 -13.07 -24.13 3.81
N PRO A 153 -13.54 -24.91 2.81
CA PRO A 153 -14.93 -24.90 2.41
C PRO A 153 -15.78 -25.43 3.57
N GLN A 154 -16.80 -24.66 3.96
CA GLN A 154 -17.90 -25.24 4.70
C GLN A 154 -18.60 -26.23 3.76
N VAL A 155 -18.45 -27.52 4.08
CA VAL A 155 -19.20 -28.61 3.48
C VAL A 155 -20.68 -28.28 3.68
N SER A 156 -21.43 -28.19 2.58
CA SER A 156 -22.89 -28.17 2.64
C SER A 156 -23.37 -29.45 3.31
N ASN A 157 -24.12 -29.32 4.39
CA ASN A 157 -25.08 -30.33 4.86
C ASN A 157 -26.41 -29.62 5.10
#